data_AF-A0A8H6U9S4-F1
#
_entry.id   AF-A0A8H6U9S4-F1
#
_cell.length_a   1.000
_cell.length_b   1.000
_cell.length_c   1.000
_cell.angle_alpha   90.00
_cell.angle_beta   90.00
_cell.angle_gamma   90.00
#
_symmetry.space_group_name_H-M   'P 1'
#
loop_
_entity.id
_entity.type
_entity.pdbx_description
1 polymer ?
#
loop_
_entity_poly.entity_id
_entity_poly.type
_entity_poly.pdbx_seq_one_letter_code
_entity_poly.pdbx_strand_id
1 'polypeptide(L)'
;MAQGTIPDDLIFWAIDTLISVADDDIQRHSDKFQQLVTRVTQVTTSPSESAETILATARANLNTLMEFFREDHTKTILQFRYPAGSDPRIAVLSVRSNKKCLCNLFLRLLACRYLALGHRQLESGDGSSQKRPRPKRVGKGRLLLRNKGITTNNQTEDGLKRGKKALTIEDSLGVPEVSLVLLHSLSRFNHLYAREARRLVEIFSNYPELGDACRSLNERKLLSDYQSLYNHHVDTLLLASQEGSGVISGNGSEPSH
;
A
#
# COMPACT_ATOMS: atom_id res chain seq x y z
N MET A 1 2.24 -24.20 -3.87
CA MET A 1 3.09 -23.95 -5.05
C MET A 1 4.10 -22.88 -4.67
N ALA A 2 5.37 -23.27 -4.54
CA ALA A 2 6.44 -22.35 -4.16
C ALA A 2 6.73 -21.41 -5.34
N GLN A 3 6.50 -20.11 -5.17
CA GLN A 3 7.05 -19.10 -6.08
C GLN A 3 8.54 -19.01 -5.78
N GLY A 4 9.35 -19.77 -6.52
CA GLY A 4 10.80 -19.67 -6.44
C GLY A 4 11.22 -18.27 -6.89
N THR A 5 11.81 -17.51 -5.97
CA THR A 5 12.49 -16.26 -6.32
C THR A 5 13.67 -16.60 -7.23
N ILE A 6 13.65 -16.09 -8.45
CA ILE A 6 14.78 -16.19 -9.38
C ILE A 6 15.94 -15.42 -8.73
N PRO A 7 17.11 -16.04 -8.52
CA PRO A 7 18.27 -15.36 -7.94
C PRO A 7 18.68 -14.16 -8.80
N ASP A 8 18.93 -13.01 -8.19
CA ASP A 8 19.34 -11.78 -8.89
C ASP A 8 20.59 -12.02 -9.78
N ASP A 9 21.50 -12.88 -9.33
CA ASP A 9 22.71 -13.26 -10.06
C ASP A 9 22.40 -13.96 -11.41
N LEU A 10 21.30 -14.72 -11.47
CA LEU A 10 20.86 -15.38 -12.70
C LEU A 10 20.32 -14.36 -13.71
N ILE A 11 19.67 -13.30 -13.22
CA ILE A 11 19.15 -12.22 -14.05
C ILE A 11 20.30 -11.40 -14.63
N PHE A 12 21.29 -11.05 -13.80
CA PHE A 12 22.48 -10.33 -14.27
C PHE A 12 23.29 -11.14 -15.27
N TRP A 13 23.53 -12.43 -15.00
CA TRP A 13 24.21 -13.31 -15.94
C TRP A 13 23.46 -13.44 -17.27
N ALA A 14 22.14 -13.59 -17.24
CA ALA A 14 21.33 -13.69 -18.46
C ALA A 14 21.35 -12.40 -19.28
N ILE A 15 21.31 -11.23 -18.63
CA ILE A 15 21.41 -9.93 -19.31
C ILE A 15 22.79 -9.74 -19.94
N ASP A 16 23.86 -10.06 -19.21
CA ASP A 16 25.24 -9.91 -19.71
C ASP A 16 25.51 -10.87 -20.88
N THR A 17 24.99 -12.10 -20.79
CA THR A 17 25.02 -13.08 -21.87
C THR A 17 24.27 -12.56 -23.11
N LEU A 18 23.08 -11.99 -22.94
CA LEU A 18 22.28 -11.43 -24.05
C LEU A 18 22.96 -10.21 -24.71
N ILE A 19 23.63 -9.37 -23.92
CA ILE A 19 24.41 -8.21 -24.43
C ILE A 19 25.64 -8.69 -25.21
N SER A 20 26.22 -9.84 -24.85
CA SER A 20 27.40 -10.39 -25.52
C SER A 20 27.11 -11.16 -26.82
N VAL A 21 25.84 -11.35 -27.20
CA VAL A 21 25.49 -12.02 -28.45
C VAL A 21 25.70 -11.07 -29.63
N ALA A 22 26.49 -11.51 -30.61
CA ALA A 22 26.73 -10.74 -31.83
C ALA A 22 25.46 -10.63 -32.69
N ASP A 23 25.26 -9.50 -33.35
CA ASP A 23 24.09 -9.22 -34.20
C ASP A 23 23.90 -10.30 -35.29
N ASP A 24 24.98 -10.85 -35.83
CA ASP A 24 24.94 -11.91 -36.85
C ASP A 24 24.32 -13.22 -36.32
N ASP A 25 24.55 -13.55 -35.04
CA ASP A 25 23.99 -14.73 -34.40
C ASP A 25 22.52 -14.50 -33.99
N ILE A 26 22.16 -13.27 -33.63
CA ILE A 26 20.76 -12.86 -33.44
C ILE A 26 19.99 -13.01 -34.76
N GLN A 27 20.58 -12.54 -35.86
CA GLN A 27 19.98 -12.64 -37.20
C GLN A 27 19.81 -14.12 -37.63
N ARG A 28 20.85 -14.93 -37.45
CA ARG A 28 20.86 -16.37 -37.80
C ARG A 28 19.87 -17.19 -36.97
N HIS A 29 19.57 -16.76 -35.74
CA HIS A 29 18.65 -17.44 -34.82
C HIS A 29 17.43 -16.60 -34.46
N SER A 30 17.02 -15.68 -35.35
CA SER A 30 15.90 -14.74 -35.22
C SER A 30 14.68 -15.37 -34.54
N ASP A 31 14.23 -16.54 -35.01
CA ASP A 31 12.99 -17.16 -34.50
C ASP A 31 13.13 -17.64 -33.06
N LYS A 32 14.30 -18.16 -32.67
CA LYS A 32 14.58 -18.61 -31.30
C LYS A 32 14.72 -17.41 -30.36
N PHE A 33 15.35 -16.34 -30.84
CA PHE A 33 15.47 -15.09 -30.08
C PHE A 33 14.11 -14.43 -29.89
N GLN A 34 13.27 -14.40 -30.92
CA GLN A 34 11.92 -13.86 -30.83
C GLN A 34 11.05 -14.65 -29.86
N GLN A 35 11.18 -15.99 -29.85
CA GLN A 35 10.52 -16.84 -28.84
C GLN A 35 11.05 -16.58 -27.42
N LEU A 36 12.37 -16.40 -27.25
CA LEU A 36 12.96 -16.07 -25.96
C LEU A 36 12.49 -14.69 -25.47
N VAL A 37 12.54 -13.66 -26.30
CA VAL A 37 12.04 -12.32 -26.02
C VAL A 37 10.54 -12.38 -25.69
N THR A 38 9.75 -13.15 -26.42
CA THR A 38 8.32 -13.33 -26.12
C THR A 38 8.11 -13.98 -24.76
N ARG A 39 8.86 -15.03 -24.42
CA ARG A 39 8.77 -15.69 -23.11
C ARG A 39 9.26 -14.81 -21.97
N VAL A 40 10.38 -14.11 -22.15
CA VAL A 40 10.90 -13.14 -21.18
C VAL A 40 9.90 -11.99 -21.01
N THR A 41 9.35 -11.46 -22.10
CA THR A 41 8.29 -10.44 -22.06
C THR A 41 7.08 -10.97 -21.31
N GLN A 42 6.55 -12.14 -21.63
CA GLN A 42 5.42 -12.75 -20.90
C GLN A 42 5.69 -12.97 -19.40
N VAL A 43 6.94 -13.26 -19.02
CA VAL A 43 7.35 -13.43 -17.62
C VAL A 43 7.60 -12.09 -16.91
N THR A 44 8.06 -11.06 -17.64
CA THR A 44 8.42 -9.74 -17.08
C THR A 44 7.29 -8.71 -17.18
N THR A 45 6.37 -8.83 -18.14
CA THR A 45 5.14 -8.07 -18.25
C THR A 45 4.08 -8.70 -17.36
N SER A 46 4.28 -8.59 -16.04
CA SER A 46 3.11 -8.33 -15.22
C SER A 46 2.49 -7.05 -15.79
N PRO A 47 1.21 -7.05 -16.24
CA PRO A 47 0.63 -5.89 -16.91
C PRO A 47 0.83 -4.67 -16.01
N SER A 48 1.63 -3.71 -16.47
CA SER A 48 1.78 -2.45 -15.78
C SER A 48 0.42 -1.78 -15.80
N GLU A 49 -0.15 -1.57 -14.62
CA GLU A 49 -1.44 -0.92 -14.51
C GLU A 49 -1.32 0.51 -15.06
N SER A 50 -2.07 0.81 -16.13
CA SER A 50 -2.04 2.12 -16.75
C SER A 50 -2.90 3.12 -15.99
N ALA A 51 -2.57 4.40 -16.11
CA ALA A 51 -3.38 5.50 -15.61
C ALA A 51 -4.84 5.41 -16.06
N GLU A 52 -5.06 5.16 -17.36
CA GLU A 52 -6.37 5.01 -17.97
C GLU A 52 -7.16 3.85 -17.36
N THR A 53 -6.50 2.71 -17.09
CA THR A 53 -7.15 1.54 -16.49
C THR A 53 -7.62 1.83 -15.06
N ILE A 54 -6.80 2.55 -14.28
CA ILE A 54 -7.15 2.94 -12.91
C ILE A 54 -8.36 3.88 -12.89
N LEU A 55 -8.36 4.89 -13.75
CA LEU A 55 -9.43 5.88 -13.82
C LEU A 55 -10.73 5.30 -14.42
N ALA A 56 -10.61 4.44 -15.44
CA ALA A 56 -11.76 3.70 -15.97
C ALA A 56 -12.38 2.77 -14.91
N THR A 57 -11.55 2.10 -14.10
CA THR A 57 -12.03 1.28 -12.98
C THR A 57 -12.73 2.14 -11.93
N ALA A 58 -12.18 3.30 -11.57
CA ALA A 58 -12.81 4.22 -10.62
C ALA A 58 -14.17 4.70 -11.14
N ARG A 59 -14.22 5.14 -12.40
CA ARG A 59 -15.45 5.58 -13.08
C ARG A 59 -16.52 4.49 -13.10
N ALA A 60 -16.14 3.27 -13.48
CA ALA A 60 -17.08 2.15 -13.57
C ALA A 60 -17.70 1.75 -12.22
N ASN A 61 -17.01 2.03 -11.10
CA ASN A 61 -17.48 1.69 -9.76
C ASN A 61 -17.96 2.92 -8.97
N LEU A 62 -18.09 4.08 -9.61
CA LEU A 62 -18.37 5.34 -8.93
C LEU A 62 -19.71 5.32 -8.19
N ASN A 63 -20.78 4.84 -8.85
CA ASN A 63 -22.10 4.77 -8.23
C ASN A 63 -22.11 3.85 -7.01
N THR A 64 -21.45 2.69 -7.09
CA THR A 64 -21.33 1.75 -5.96
C THR A 64 -20.55 2.38 -4.80
N LEU A 65 -19.50 3.14 -5.09
CA LEU A 65 -18.74 3.87 -4.09
C LEU A 65 -19.58 4.97 -3.41
N MET A 66 -20.32 5.75 -4.20
CA MET A 66 -21.16 6.82 -3.67
C MET A 66 -22.31 6.26 -2.82
N GLU A 67 -22.92 5.15 -3.24
CA GLU A 67 -23.93 4.44 -2.45
C GLU A 67 -23.35 3.95 -1.13
N PHE A 68 -22.15 3.36 -1.17
CA PHE A 68 -21.45 2.92 0.03
C PHE A 68 -21.29 4.06 1.03
N PHE A 69 -20.83 5.24 0.62
CA PHE A 69 -20.67 6.39 1.51
C PHE A 69 -21.96 7.20 1.81
N ARG A 70 -23.15 6.67 1.47
CA ARG A 70 -24.40 7.19 2.02
C ARG A 70 -24.61 6.80 3.48
N GLU A 71 -24.02 5.69 3.90
CA GLU A 71 -24.09 5.19 5.28
C GLU A 71 -22.84 5.56 6.08
N ASP A 72 -22.99 5.62 7.40
CA ASP A 72 -21.87 5.78 8.32
C ASP A 72 -21.13 4.45 8.54
N HIS A 73 -19.81 4.48 8.34
CA HIS A 73 -18.91 3.32 8.44
C HIS A 73 -18.11 3.30 9.74
N THR A 74 -18.47 4.13 10.72
CA THR A 74 -17.85 4.11 12.06
C THR A 74 -17.84 2.71 12.68
N LYS A 75 -18.97 1.98 12.59
CA LYS A 75 -19.06 0.60 13.09
C LYS A 75 -18.10 -0.34 12.36
N THR A 76 -17.90 -0.17 11.05
CA THR A 76 -16.95 -0.97 10.26
C THR A 76 -15.52 -0.84 10.80
N ILE A 77 -15.13 0.35 11.26
CA ILE A 77 -13.82 0.60 11.87
C ILE A 77 -13.75 0.00 13.27
N LEU A 78 -14.72 0.32 14.13
CA LEU A 78 -14.69 -0.04 15.55
C LEU A 78 -14.89 -1.54 15.83
N GLN A 79 -15.60 -2.24 14.95
CA GLN A 79 -15.96 -3.66 15.13
C GLN A 79 -15.11 -4.60 14.29
N PHE A 80 -14.09 -4.08 13.58
CA PHE A 80 -13.20 -4.94 12.80
C PHE A 80 -12.49 -5.93 13.73
N ARG A 81 -12.64 -7.24 13.44
CA ARG A 81 -12.03 -8.30 14.24
C ARG A 81 -10.61 -8.58 13.76
N TYR A 82 -9.65 -8.27 14.61
CA TYR A 82 -8.24 -8.53 14.38
C TYR A 82 -7.92 -10.01 14.69
N PRO A 83 -7.18 -10.72 13.82
CA PRO A 83 -6.63 -12.02 14.16
C PRO A 83 -5.80 -11.95 15.45
N ALA A 84 -5.89 -12.98 16.31
CA ALA A 84 -5.10 -13.04 17.53
C ALA A 84 -3.59 -12.94 17.22
N GLY A 85 -2.87 -12.12 18.00
CA GLY A 85 -1.44 -11.86 17.81
C GLY A 85 -1.09 -11.00 16.59
N SER A 86 -2.08 -10.50 15.84
CA SER A 86 -1.84 -9.54 14.77
C SER A 86 -1.81 -8.10 15.28
N ASP A 87 -1.01 -7.26 14.63
CA ASP A 87 -0.94 -5.84 14.93
C ASP A 87 -2.20 -5.11 14.39
N PRO A 88 -2.98 -4.44 15.26
CA PRO A 88 -4.26 -3.83 14.86
C PRO A 88 -4.11 -2.75 13.79
N ARG A 89 -2.94 -2.09 13.69
CA ARG A 89 -2.66 -1.04 12.70
C ARG A 89 -2.59 -1.54 11.27
N ILE A 90 -2.36 -2.84 11.09
CA ILE A 90 -2.07 -3.44 9.78
C ILE A 90 -2.80 -4.76 9.54
N ALA A 91 -3.50 -5.33 10.53
CA ALA A 91 -4.11 -6.64 10.45
C ALA A 91 -4.98 -6.84 9.20
N VAL A 92 -5.70 -5.79 8.79
CA VAL A 92 -6.58 -5.81 7.61
C VAL A 92 -5.82 -5.98 6.28
N LEU A 93 -4.52 -5.66 6.25
CA LEU A 93 -3.65 -5.93 5.11
C LEU A 93 -3.38 -7.44 4.94
N SER A 94 -3.45 -8.19 6.04
CA SER A 94 -3.16 -9.63 6.08
C SER A 94 -4.40 -10.51 5.86
N VAL A 95 -5.59 -9.98 6.12
CA VAL A 95 -6.85 -10.72 5.95
C VAL A 95 -7.05 -11.07 4.47
N ARG A 96 -7.18 -12.37 4.18
CA ARG A 96 -7.62 -12.88 2.86
C ARG A 96 -9.10 -12.54 2.66
N SER A 97 -9.39 -11.28 2.33
CA SER A 97 -10.76 -10.82 2.11
C SER A 97 -11.21 -11.03 0.67
N ASN A 98 -12.53 -11.09 0.48
CA ASN A 98 -13.15 -10.86 -0.82
C ASN A 98 -12.64 -9.51 -1.37
N LYS A 99 -11.88 -9.56 -2.46
CA LYS A 99 -11.23 -8.40 -3.10
C LYS A 99 -12.24 -7.32 -3.54
N LYS A 100 -13.52 -7.66 -3.65
CA LYS A 100 -14.60 -6.76 -4.07
C LYS A 100 -15.40 -6.16 -2.91
N CYS A 101 -15.17 -6.58 -1.67
CA CYS A 101 -15.91 -6.04 -0.53
C CYS A 101 -15.39 -4.64 -0.18
N LEU A 102 -16.24 -3.62 -0.33
CA LEU A 102 -15.91 -2.22 -0.10
C LEU A 102 -15.45 -1.92 1.32
N CYS A 103 -16.07 -2.52 2.35
CA CYS A 103 -15.62 -2.37 3.74
C CYS A 103 -14.14 -2.77 3.90
N ASN A 104 -13.73 -3.88 3.27
CA ASN A 104 -12.36 -4.35 3.36
C ASN A 104 -11.39 -3.46 2.57
N LEU A 105 -11.81 -2.98 1.39
CA LEU A 105 -11.00 -2.02 0.62
C LEU A 105 -10.81 -0.73 1.42
N PHE A 106 -11.89 -0.23 2.02
CA PHE A 106 -11.90 0.98 2.84
C PHE A 106 -10.96 0.86 4.04
N LEU A 107 -11.09 -0.21 4.84
CA LEU A 107 -10.18 -0.45 5.97
C LEU A 107 -8.72 -0.60 5.52
N ARG A 108 -8.47 -1.26 4.37
CA ARG A 108 -7.11 -1.34 3.80
C ARG A 108 -6.58 0.02 3.39
N LEU A 109 -7.40 0.90 2.84
CA LEU A 109 -6.98 2.27 2.53
C LEU A 109 -6.54 2.98 3.81
N LEU A 110 -7.34 2.92 4.88
CA LEU A 110 -7.02 3.54 6.16
C LEU A 110 -5.71 3.00 6.77
N ALA A 111 -5.47 1.69 6.70
CA ALA A 111 -4.23 1.07 7.14
C ALA A 111 -3.03 1.49 6.25
N CYS A 112 -3.19 1.53 4.93
CA CYS A 112 -2.15 1.99 4.01
C CYS A 112 -1.79 3.46 4.28
N ARG A 113 -2.80 4.31 4.50
CA ARG A 113 -2.64 5.73 4.84
C ARG A 113 -1.98 5.91 6.20
N TYR A 114 -2.35 5.14 7.22
CA TYR A 114 -1.68 5.16 8.53
C TYR A 114 -0.16 4.97 8.39
N LEU A 115 0.25 3.95 7.63
CA LEU A 115 1.66 3.68 7.36
C LEU A 115 2.33 4.82 6.60
N ALA A 116 1.68 5.36 5.57
CA ALA A 116 2.25 6.41 4.73
C ALA A 116 2.35 7.77 5.45
N LEU A 117 1.37 8.12 6.28
CA LEU A 117 1.40 9.32 7.12
C LEU A 117 2.49 9.20 8.20
N GLY A 118 2.61 8.05 8.85
CA GLY A 118 3.73 7.78 9.77
C GLY A 118 5.10 7.90 9.10
N HIS A 119 5.22 7.45 7.84
CA HIS A 119 6.45 7.63 7.06
C HIS A 119 6.74 9.11 6.80
N ARG A 120 5.74 9.90 6.41
CA ARG A 120 5.91 11.35 6.18
C ARG A 120 6.36 12.07 7.45
N GLN A 121 5.76 11.75 8.59
CA GLN A 121 6.15 12.31 9.89
C GLN A 121 7.60 12.00 10.26
N LEU A 122 8.05 10.76 10.01
CA LEU A 122 9.45 10.37 10.21
C LEU A 122 10.40 11.14 9.27
N GLU A 123 9.96 11.46 8.06
CA GLU A 123 10.76 12.25 7.12
C GLU A 123 10.80 13.74 7.44
N SER A 124 9.71 14.29 8.01
CA SER A 124 9.63 15.70 8.40
C SER A 124 10.24 15.99 9.77
N GLY A 125 10.38 14.98 10.63
CA GLY A 125 10.86 15.11 12.02
C GLY A 125 12.37 15.33 12.20
N ASP A 126 13.16 15.39 11.12
CA ASP A 126 14.63 15.53 11.17
C ASP A 126 15.08 17.01 11.18
N GLY A 127 14.45 17.81 12.04
CA GLY A 127 14.71 19.25 12.20
C GLY A 127 15.89 19.62 13.11
N SER A 128 16.47 18.69 13.88
CA SER A 128 17.55 19.04 14.82
C SER A 128 18.32 17.81 15.33
N SER A 129 19.30 17.30 14.59
CA SER A 129 20.43 16.55 15.16
C SER A 129 21.39 16.09 14.07
N GLN A 130 22.55 16.73 14.05
CA GLN A 130 23.85 16.25 13.55
C GLN A 130 23.89 15.52 12.21
N LYS A 131 24.59 16.17 11.26
CA LYS A 131 25.20 15.63 10.04
C LYS A 131 26.06 14.38 10.35
N ARG A 132 25.45 13.22 10.54
CA ARG A 132 26.13 11.94 10.33
C ARG A 132 25.97 11.56 8.85
N PRO A 133 27.02 11.00 8.21
CA PRO A 133 26.91 10.49 6.85
C PRO A 133 25.83 9.40 6.87
N ARG A 134 24.66 9.72 6.30
CA ARG A 134 23.51 8.83 6.27
C ARG A 134 23.86 7.63 5.37
N PRO A 135 23.75 6.38 5.84
CA PRO A 135 23.98 5.22 4.98
C PRO A 135 22.99 5.25 3.81
N LYS A 136 23.53 5.01 2.60
CA LYS A 136 22.78 4.95 1.34
C LYS A 136 21.58 4.01 1.48
N ARG A 137 20.36 4.55 1.30
CA ARG A 137 19.15 3.84 0.82
C ARG A 137 18.71 2.56 1.56
N VAL A 138 19.12 2.28 2.80
CA VAL A 138 18.42 1.27 3.61
C VAL A 138 17.06 1.85 3.98
N GLY A 139 16.01 1.31 3.36
CA GLY A 139 14.72 1.98 3.16
C GLY A 139 14.09 2.51 4.44
N LYS A 140 13.91 3.85 4.52
CA LYS A 140 13.20 4.55 5.60
C LYS A 140 11.84 3.93 5.95
N GLY A 141 11.19 3.26 4.99
CA GLY A 141 9.99 2.45 5.23
C GLY A 141 10.20 1.32 6.23
N ARG A 142 11.27 0.53 6.09
CA ARG A 142 11.61 -0.52 7.06
C ARG A 142 11.98 0.06 8.42
N LEU A 143 12.65 1.21 8.44
CA LEU A 143 12.96 1.92 9.68
C LEU A 143 11.67 2.35 10.41
N LEU A 144 10.69 2.92 9.70
CA LEU A 144 9.39 3.26 10.27
C LEU A 144 8.70 2.03 10.87
N LEU A 145 8.60 0.94 10.10
CA LEU A 145 7.95 -0.28 10.55
C LEU A 145 8.62 -0.81 11.83
N ARG A 146 9.96 -0.86 11.85
CA ARG A 146 10.74 -1.25 13.02
C ARG A 146 10.50 -0.32 14.22
N ASN A 147 10.53 0.99 14.03
CA ASN A 147 10.32 1.97 15.10
C ASN A 147 8.92 1.87 15.71
N LYS A 148 7.92 1.48 14.90
CA LYS A 148 6.56 1.25 15.37
C LYS A 148 6.34 -0.15 15.96
N GLY A 149 7.33 -1.05 15.91
CA GLY A 149 7.17 -2.45 16.32
C GLY A 149 6.29 -3.27 15.37
N ILE A 150 6.13 -2.82 14.12
CA ILE A 150 5.33 -3.48 13.09
C ILE A 150 6.19 -4.52 12.37
N THR A 151 5.73 -5.76 12.32
CA THR A 151 6.41 -6.84 11.58
C THR A 151 6.57 -6.48 10.11
N THR A 152 7.81 -6.49 9.63
CA THR A 152 8.12 -6.22 8.22
C THR A 152 7.89 -7.48 7.39
N ASN A 153 6.91 -7.45 6.49
CA ASN A 153 6.60 -8.51 5.56
C ASN A 153 6.08 -7.91 4.24
N ASN A 154 5.87 -8.75 3.21
CA ASN A 154 5.44 -8.26 1.88
C ASN A 154 4.12 -7.47 1.95
N GLN A 155 3.19 -7.86 2.82
CA GLN A 155 1.87 -7.21 2.93
C GLN A 155 1.97 -5.79 3.51
N THR A 156 2.81 -5.60 4.52
CA THR A 156 3.06 -4.30 5.16
C THR A 156 3.89 -3.38 4.29
N GLU A 157 4.93 -3.90 3.65
CA GLU A 157 5.73 -3.15 2.68
C GLU A 157 4.87 -2.67 1.51
N ASP A 158 4.01 -3.54 0.97
CA ASP A 158 3.07 -3.18 -0.08
C ASP A 158 2.01 -2.21 0.40
N GLY A 159 1.49 -2.38 1.62
CA GLY A 159 0.57 -1.42 2.24
C GLY A 159 1.17 -0.02 2.30
N LEU A 160 2.42 0.09 2.76
CA LEU A 160 3.16 1.34 2.78
C LEU A 160 3.37 1.90 1.36
N LYS A 161 3.76 1.08 0.38
CA LYS A 161 3.92 1.52 -1.02
C LYS A 161 2.61 2.07 -1.59
N ARG A 162 1.49 1.37 -1.41
CA ARG A 162 0.16 1.82 -1.87
C ARG A 162 -0.24 3.13 -1.20
N GLY A 163 -0.07 3.23 0.12
CA GLY A 163 -0.37 4.45 0.87
C GLY A 163 0.46 5.65 0.40
N LYS A 164 1.76 5.46 0.18
CA LYS A 164 2.63 6.53 -0.34
C LYS A 164 2.20 7.00 -1.72
N LYS A 165 1.83 6.08 -2.62
CA LYS A 165 1.33 6.44 -3.96
C LYS A 165 -0.01 7.15 -3.88
N ALA A 166 -0.94 6.69 -3.05
CA ALA A 166 -2.22 7.35 -2.83
C ALA A 166 -2.05 8.79 -2.35
N LEU A 167 -1.23 9.01 -1.32
CA LEU A 167 -0.94 10.37 -0.82
C LEU A 167 -0.20 11.22 -1.86
N THR A 168 0.70 10.64 -2.65
CA THR A 168 1.39 11.38 -3.73
C THR A 168 0.41 11.84 -4.81
N ILE A 169 -0.56 10.99 -5.17
CA ILE A 169 -1.60 11.32 -6.15
C ILE A 169 -2.51 12.43 -5.58
N GLU A 170 -2.93 12.32 -4.31
CA GLU A 170 -3.70 13.37 -3.61
C GLU A 170 -2.99 14.72 -3.65
N ASP A 171 -1.72 14.75 -3.20
CA ASP A 171 -0.93 15.97 -3.18
C ASP A 171 -0.75 16.56 -4.59
N SER A 172 -0.50 15.71 -5.59
CA SER A 172 -0.23 16.14 -6.96
C SER A 172 -1.48 16.69 -7.65
N LEU A 173 -2.66 16.12 -7.35
CA LEU A 173 -3.93 16.63 -7.86
C LEU A 173 -4.41 17.88 -7.12
N GLY A 174 -3.92 18.11 -5.89
CA GLY A 174 -4.49 19.13 -4.99
C GLY A 174 -5.96 18.83 -4.63
N VAL A 175 -6.39 17.57 -4.80
CA VAL A 175 -7.75 17.10 -4.51
C VAL A 175 -7.68 16.18 -3.30
N PRO A 176 -8.04 16.66 -2.10
CA PRO A 176 -8.15 15.81 -0.93
C PRO A 176 -9.13 14.66 -1.19
N GLU A 177 -8.87 13.52 -0.56
CA GLU A 177 -9.76 12.34 -0.60
C GLU A 177 -9.90 11.62 -1.93
N VAL A 178 -9.12 11.96 -2.98
CA VAL A 178 -9.15 11.21 -4.26
C VAL A 178 -8.84 9.72 -4.06
N SER A 179 -8.11 9.34 -3.00
CA SER A 179 -7.87 7.93 -2.70
C SER A 179 -9.13 7.15 -2.34
N LEU A 180 -10.20 7.80 -1.86
CA LEU A 180 -11.53 7.18 -1.72
C LEU A 180 -12.13 6.86 -3.08
N VAL A 181 -12.04 7.80 -4.04
CA VAL A 181 -12.56 7.58 -5.39
C VAL A 181 -11.77 6.48 -6.13
N LEU A 182 -10.48 6.35 -5.84
CA LEU A 182 -9.61 5.32 -6.39
C LEU A 182 -9.61 4.00 -5.60
N LEU A 183 -10.55 3.81 -4.66
CA LEU A 183 -10.55 2.70 -3.71
C LEU A 183 -10.54 1.31 -4.37
N HIS A 184 -11.33 1.14 -5.44
CA HIS A 184 -11.38 -0.11 -6.21
C HIS A 184 -10.07 -0.43 -6.95
N SER A 185 -9.23 0.58 -7.16
CA SER A 185 -7.93 0.48 -7.82
C SER A 185 -6.77 0.41 -6.83
N LEU A 186 -7.02 0.41 -5.51
CA LEU A 186 -5.98 0.48 -4.49
C LEU A 186 -4.94 -0.65 -4.62
N SER A 187 -5.36 -1.88 -4.92
CA SER A 187 -4.43 -3.01 -5.10
C SER A 187 -3.51 -2.82 -6.31
N ARG A 188 -4.00 -2.15 -7.36
CA ARG A 188 -3.27 -1.85 -8.60
C ARG A 188 -2.14 -0.85 -8.37
N PHE A 189 -2.22 -0.05 -7.31
CA PHE A 189 -1.18 0.94 -7.00
C PHE A 189 0.18 0.31 -6.77
N ASN A 190 0.27 -0.95 -6.33
CA ASN A 190 1.56 -1.65 -6.24
C ASN A 190 2.32 -1.63 -7.57
N HIS A 191 1.60 -1.83 -8.67
CA HIS A 191 2.14 -1.95 -10.02
C HIS A 191 2.11 -0.64 -10.81
N LEU A 192 1.56 0.43 -10.24
CA LEU A 192 1.53 1.75 -10.86
C LEU A 192 2.91 2.41 -10.83
N TYR A 193 3.62 2.46 -11.95
CA TYR A 193 4.92 3.11 -12.04
C TYR A 193 4.82 4.63 -11.90
N ALA A 194 5.92 5.31 -11.56
CA ALA A 194 5.93 6.76 -11.36
C ALA A 194 5.52 7.57 -12.61
N ARG A 195 5.80 7.06 -13.82
CA ARG A 195 5.32 7.66 -15.07
C ARG A 195 3.79 7.60 -15.17
N GLU A 196 3.22 6.43 -14.88
CA GLU A 196 1.76 6.24 -14.90
C GLU A 196 1.06 7.00 -13.78
N ALA A 197 1.67 7.13 -12.60
CA ALA A 197 1.14 7.99 -11.54
C ALA A 197 1.07 9.46 -11.98
N ARG A 198 2.10 9.97 -12.68
CA ARG A 198 2.07 11.33 -13.27
C ARG A 198 1.01 11.45 -14.36
N ARG A 199 0.94 10.47 -15.26
CA ARG A 199 -0.07 10.45 -16.33
C ARG A 199 -1.49 10.42 -15.77
N LEU A 200 -1.72 9.68 -14.68
CA LEU A 200 -3.01 9.68 -13.96
C LEU A 200 -3.39 11.08 -13.52
N VAL A 201 -2.45 11.84 -12.96
CA VAL A 201 -2.67 13.25 -12.55
C VAL A 201 -3.00 14.12 -13.77
N GLU A 202 -2.23 13.99 -14.86
CA GLU A 202 -2.40 14.77 -16.10
C GLU A 202 -3.78 14.55 -16.75
N ILE A 203 -4.26 13.29 -16.78
CA ILE A 203 -5.51 12.95 -17.47
C ILE A 203 -6.73 12.95 -16.55
N PHE A 204 -6.57 13.21 -15.24
CA PHE A 204 -7.68 13.18 -14.27
C PHE A 204 -8.79 14.17 -14.64
N SER A 205 -8.44 15.34 -15.21
CA SER A 205 -9.40 16.35 -15.66
C SER A 205 -10.35 15.86 -16.76
N ASN A 206 -9.99 14.78 -17.46
CA ASN A 206 -10.86 14.14 -18.47
C ASN A 206 -11.99 13.30 -17.84
N TYR A 207 -12.01 13.18 -16.53
CA TYR A 207 -12.99 12.42 -15.74
C TYR A 207 -13.71 13.36 -14.75
N PRO A 208 -14.48 14.35 -15.22
CA PRO A 208 -15.10 15.36 -14.36
C PRO A 208 -15.99 14.74 -13.27
N GLU A 209 -16.67 13.63 -13.57
CA GLU A 209 -17.51 12.90 -12.61
C GLU A 209 -16.73 12.37 -11.40
N LEU A 210 -15.45 12.02 -11.57
CA LEU A 210 -14.58 11.61 -10.45
C LEU A 210 -14.22 12.83 -9.59
N GLY A 211 -13.99 13.98 -10.24
CA GLY A 211 -13.74 15.26 -9.57
C GLY A 211 -14.95 15.73 -8.76
N ASP A 212 -16.16 15.64 -9.32
CA ASP A 212 -17.42 15.93 -8.63
C ASP A 212 -17.61 15.06 -7.39
N ALA A 213 -17.36 13.76 -7.51
CA ALA A 213 -17.44 12.84 -6.40
C ALA A 213 -16.41 13.16 -5.30
N CYS A 214 -15.17 13.48 -5.68
CA CYS A 214 -14.15 13.91 -4.72
C CYS A 214 -14.60 15.16 -3.95
N ARG A 215 -15.17 16.16 -4.63
CA ARG A 215 -15.71 17.37 -3.98
C ARG A 215 -16.80 17.02 -2.98
N SER A 216 -17.77 16.19 -3.38
CA SER A 216 -18.88 15.79 -2.52
C SER A 216 -18.42 15.03 -1.25
N LEU A 217 -17.41 14.16 -1.38
CA LEU A 217 -16.83 13.45 -0.24
C LEU A 217 -16.02 14.39 0.66
N ASN A 218 -15.23 15.28 0.07
CA ASN A 218 -14.37 16.24 0.78
C ASN A 218 -15.17 17.31 1.55
N GLU A 219 -16.31 17.77 1.03
CA GLU A 219 -17.21 18.68 1.77
C GLU A 219 -17.63 18.11 3.13
N ARG A 220 -17.73 16.78 3.22
CA ARG A 220 -18.05 16.05 4.45
C ARG A 220 -16.81 15.65 5.27
N LYS A 221 -15.60 15.92 4.77
CA LYS A 221 -14.30 15.53 5.38
C LYS A 221 -14.23 14.03 5.74
N LEU A 222 -14.91 13.18 4.98
CA LEU A 222 -15.13 11.78 5.34
C LEU A 222 -13.83 11.03 5.56
N LEU A 223 -12.86 11.17 4.64
CA LEU A 223 -11.60 10.45 4.77
C LEU A 223 -10.80 10.93 5.99
N SER A 224 -10.81 12.23 6.26
CA SER A 224 -10.11 12.80 7.41
C SER A 224 -10.70 12.30 8.74
N ASP A 225 -12.02 12.30 8.85
CA ASP A 225 -12.72 11.90 10.07
C ASP A 225 -12.55 10.40 10.33
N TYR A 226 -12.72 9.56 9.30
CA TYR A 226 -12.50 8.13 9.42
C TYR A 226 -11.03 7.77 9.64
N GLN A 227 -10.08 8.50 9.04
CA GLN A 227 -8.67 8.28 9.32
C GLN A 227 -8.34 8.62 10.77
N SER A 228 -8.91 9.70 11.31
CA SER A 228 -8.72 10.11 12.71
C SER A 228 -9.30 9.07 13.66
N LEU A 229 -10.51 8.59 13.39
CA LEU A 229 -11.15 7.51 14.13
C LEU A 229 -10.32 6.22 14.09
N TYR A 230 -9.86 5.82 12.90
CA TYR A 230 -9.03 4.63 12.72
C TYR A 230 -7.74 4.72 13.53
N ASN A 231 -7.02 5.85 13.43
CA ASN A 231 -5.79 6.08 14.18
C ASN A 231 -6.04 5.96 15.69
N HIS A 232 -7.05 6.67 16.20
CA HIS A 232 -7.40 6.64 17.62
C HIS A 232 -7.77 5.23 18.10
N HIS A 233 -8.56 4.50 17.31
CA HIS A 233 -9.00 3.15 17.65
C HIS A 233 -7.82 2.17 17.72
N VAL A 234 -6.94 2.15 16.70
CA VAL A 234 -5.80 1.21 16.70
C VAL A 234 -4.76 1.56 17.76
N ASP A 235 -4.55 2.84 18.06
CA ASP A 235 -3.62 3.27 19.11
C ASP A 235 -4.18 2.91 20.51
N THR A 236 -5.49 3.04 20.73
CA THR A 236 -6.16 2.60 21.98
C THR A 236 -6.01 1.08 22.19
N LEU A 237 -6.20 0.28 21.13
CA LEU A 237 -6.03 -1.18 21.21
C LEU A 237 -4.60 -1.58 21.56
N LEU A 238 -3.60 -0.86 21.05
CA LEU A 238 -2.21 -1.10 21.39
C LEU A 238 -1.92 -0.84 22.87
N LEU A 239 -2.42 0.28 23.41
CA LEU A 239 -2.25 0.60 24.83
C LEU A 239 -2.90 -0.47 25.73
N ALA A 240 -4.13 -0.87 25.42
CA ALA A 240 -4.82 -1.92 26.16
C ALA A 240 -4.06 -3.27 26.13
N SER A 241 -3.43 -3.62 25.01
CA SER A 241 -2.62 -4.85 24.91
C SER A 241 -1.33 -4.81 25.74
N GLN A 242 -0.78 -3.61 25.99
CA GLN A 242 0.42 -3.44 26.82
C GLN A 242 0.09 -3.55 28.31
N GLU A 243 -1.03 -2.98 28.74
CA GLU A 243 -1.50 -3.04 30.14
C GLU A 243 -1.87 -4.47 30.56
N GLY A 244 -2.52 -5.25 29.68
CA GLY A 244 -2.89 -6.64 29.94
C GLY A 244 -1.71 -7.61 30.07
N SER A 245 -0.52 -7.25 29.57
CA SER A 245 0.70 -8.08 29.67
C SER A 245 1.48 -7.84 30.97
N GLY A 246 1.13 -6.83 31.76
CA GLY A 246 1.85 -6.41 32.97
C GLY A 246 1.42 -7.08 34.29
N VAL A 247 0.41 -7.96 34.29
CA VAL A 247 -0.24 -8.45 35.52
C VAL A 247 0.17 -9.87 35.95
N ILE A 248 1.06 -10.57 35.22
CA ILE A 248 1.55 -11.90 35.61
C ILE A 248 2.99 -11.81 36.12
N SER A 249 3.19 -11.21 37.29
CA SER A 249 4.39 -11.39 38.12
C SER A 249 4.11 -10.98 39.57
N GLY A 250 3.01 -11.49 40.13
CA GLY A 250 2.75 -11.46 41.57
C GLY A 250 2.94 -12.87 42.12
N ASN A 251 4.10 -13.13 42.71
CA ASN A 251 4.42 -14.33 43.47
C ASN A 251 3.33 -14.61 44.53
N GLY A 252 2.53 -15.65 44.31
CA GLY A 252 1.76 -16.29 45.37
C GLY A 252 2.67 -17.22 46.16
N SER A 253 3.40 -16.68 47.13
CA SER A 253 4.01 -17.48 48.19
C SER A 253 2.89 -18.07 49.04
N GLU A 254 2.66 -19.38 48.93
CA GLU A 254 1.85 -20.15 49.88
C GLU A 254 2.48 -20.08 51.28
N PRO A 255 1.73 -19.71 52.33
CA PRO A 255 2.15 -20.00 53.69
C PRO A 255 1.72 -21.42 54.04
N SER A 256 2.70 -22.29 54.26
CA SER A 256 2.51 -23.58 54.92
C SER A 256 2.20 -23.34 56.39
N HIS A 257 1.02 -23.74 56.85
CA HIS A 257 0.78 -24.18 58.24
C HIS A 257 -0.40 -25.16 58.28
#